data_AF-A0AAF0Z4H8-F1
#
_entry.id   AF-A0AAF0Z4H8-F1
#
_cell.length_a   1.000
_cell.length_b   1.000
_cell.length_c   1.000
_cell.angle_alpha   90.00
_cell.angle_beta   90.00
_cell.angle_gamma   90.00
#
_symmetry.space_group_name_H-M   'P 1'
#
loop_
_entity.id
_entity.type
_entity.pdbx_description
1 polymer ?
#
loop_
_entity_poly.entity_id
_entity_poly.type
_entity_poly.pdbx_seq_one_letter_code
_entity_poly.pdbx_strand_id
1 'polypeptide(L)' 'MRDDDSCDEVMKHLFEFLDSEMTTSDAEKMRVHVAECSPCLAELGIDEMVKRLLRRSCTEQAPEHLRVRIHTQITLLSEG' A
#
# COMPACT_ATOMS: atom_id res chain seq x y z
N MET A 1 14.60 7.22 22.99
CA MET A 1 15.11 7.10 21.61
C MET A 1 13.97 6.45 20.85
N ARG A 2 13.36 7.11 19.87
CA ARG A 2 12.25 6.50 19.13
C ARG A 2 12.88 5.49 18.18
N ASP A 3 12.51 4.22 18.32
CA ASP A 3 13.02 3.09 17.53
C ASP A 3 12.38 2.98 16.13
N ASP A 4 11.74 4.07 15.64
CA ASP A 4 10.99 4.14 14.38
C ASP A 4 11.85 3.85 13.13
N ASP A 5 13.17 3.96 13.23
CA ASP A 5 14.11 3.76 12.11
C ASP A 5 14.86 2.40 12.17
N SER A 6 14.43 1.47 13.02
CA SER A 6 15.03 0.13 13.06
C SER A 6 14.53 -0.73 11.89
N CYS A 7 15.37 -1.64 11.40
CA CYS A 7 14.97 -2.56 10.33
C CYS A 7 13.74 -3.39 10.74
N ASP A 8 13.62 -3.75 12.02
CA ASP A 8 12.47 -4.51 12.52
C ASP A 8 11.15 -3.73 12.41
N GLU A 9 11.16 -2.42 12.72
CA GLU A 9 9.98 -1.56 12.55
C GLU A 9 9.63 -1.37 11.06
N VAL A 10 10.64 -1.20 10.19
CA VAL A 10 10.42 -1.12 8.74
C VAL A 10 9.77 -2.40 8.20
N MET A 11 10.22 -3.57 8.66
CA MET A 11 9.64 -4.85 8.23
C MET A 11 8.20 -5.03 8.74
N LYS A 12 7.86 -4.54 9.93
CA LYS A 12 6.48 -4.57 10.45
C LYS A 12 5.53 -3.71 9.64
N HIS A 13 5.99 -2.52 9.24
CA HIS A 13 5.17 -1.52 8.54
C HIS A 13 5.32 -1.56 7.00
N LEU A 14 6.05 -2.54 6.46
CA LEU A 14 6.36 -2.64 5.04
C LEU A 14 5.11 -2.69 4.15
N PHE A 15 4.10 -3.46 4.56
CA PHE A 15 2.86 -3.58 3.81
C PHE A 15 2.03 -2.29 3.84
N GLU A 16 1.91 -1.65 5.01
CA GLU A 16 1.24 -0.36 5.18
C GLU A 16 1.90 0.71 4.30
N PHE A 17 3.23 0.70 4.21
CA PHE A 17 3.98 1.59 3.34
C PHE A 17 3.66 1.34 1.87
N LEU A 18 3.68 0.07 1.45
CA LEU A 18 3.36 -0.34 0.08
C LEU A 18 1.90 -0.06 -0.32
N ASP A 19 0.97 -0.11 0.62
CA ASP A 19 -0.45 0.19 0.40
C ASP A 19 -0.81 1.66 0.63
N SER A 20 0.16 2.50 1.01
CA SER A 20 -0.03 3.93 1.32
C SER A 20 -1.02 4.17 2.48
N GLU A 21 -1.03 3.29 3.47
CA GLU A 21 -1.94 3.29 4.63
C GLU A 21 -1.34 3.96 5.89
N MET A 22 -0.21 4.64 5.76
CA MET A 22 0.46 5.34 6.86
C MET A 22 0.52 6.85 6.67
N THR A 23 0.93 7.58 7.72
CA THR A 23 1.06 9.03 7.65
C THR A 23 2.18 9.44 6.68
N THR A 24 2.07 10.62 6.10
CA THR A 24 3.12 11.17 5.21
C THR A 24 4.47 11.30 5.91
N SER A 25 4.46 11.61 7.21
CA SER A 25 5.66 11.71 8.03
C SER A 25 6.35 10.36 8.20
N ASP A 26 5.61 9.28 8.43
CA ASP A 26 6.19 7.96 8.65
C ASP A 26 6.65 7.34 7.33
N ALA A 27 5.92 7.60 6.24
CA ALA A 27 6.34 7.22 4.90
C ALA A 27 7.67 7.88 4.48
N GLU A 28 7.94 9.11 4.94
CA GLU A 28 9.23 9.77 4.69
C GLU A 28 10.38 9.07 5.43
N LYS A 29 10.20 8.76 6.72
CA LYS A 29 11.21 8.04 7.52
C LYS A 29 11.54 6.68 6.91
N MET A 30 10.52 5.92 6.53
CA MET A 30 10.72 4.63 5.85
C MET A 30 11.46 4.78 4.53
N ARG A 31 11.15 5.81 3.73
CA ARG A 31 11.88 6.07 2.48
C ARG A 31 13.35 6.35 2.72
N VAL A 32 13.69 7.16 3.73
CA VAL A 32 15.08 7.43 4.11
C VAL A 32 15.77 6.12 4.53
N HIS A 33 15.18 5.36 5.45
CA HIS A 33 15.77 4.11 5.91
C HIS A 33 16.01 3.12 4.78
N VAL A 34 14.99 2.86 3.95
CA VAL A 34 15.09 1.87 2.86
C VAL A 34 16.13 2.31 1.81
N ALA A 35 16.29 3.62 1.56
CA ALA A 35 17.31 4.12 0.65
C ALA A 35 18.75 3.89 1.16
N GLU A 36 18.95 3.89 2.48
CA GLU A 36 20.27 3.71 3.11
C GLU A 36 20.55 2.26 3.54
N CYS A 37 19.51 1.42 3.60
CA CYS A 37 19.57 0.05 4.11
C CYS A 37 19.35 -0.99 3.00
N SER A 38 20.44 -1.53 2.46
CA SER A 38 20.42 -2.57 1.41
C SER A 38 19.52 -3.79 1.72
N PRO A 39 19.48 -4.37 2.94
CA PRO A 39 18.59 -5.50 3.19
C PRO A 39 17.12 -5.11 3.15
N CYS A 40 16.72 -3.96 3.73
CA CYS A 40 15.33 -3.49 3.66
C CYS A 40 14.91 -3.15 2.22
N LEU A 41 15.83 -2.61 1.40
CA LEU A 41 15.57 -2.37 -0.02
C LEU A 41 15.32 -3.67 -0.79
N ALA A 42 16.06 -4.73 -0.48
CA ALA A 42 15.87 -6.03 -1.11
C ALA A 42 14.49 -6.62 -0.78
N GLU A 43 14.09 -6.59 0.50
CA GLU A 43 12.77 -7.07 0.95
C GLU A 43 11.62 -6.27 0.32
N LEU A 44 11.71 -4.93 0.33
CA LEU A 44 10.72 -4.06 -0.34
C LEU A 44 10.55 -4.45 -1.81
N GLY A 45 11.67 -4.67 -2.52
CA GLY A 45 11.64 -5.08 -3.93
C GLY A 45 10.96 -6.43 -4.16
N ILE A 46 11.13 -7.39 -3.25
CA ILE A 46 10.46 -8.70 -3.31
C ILE A 46 8.94 -8.50 -3.17
N ASP A 47 8.50 -7.77 -2.16
CA ASP A 47 7.08 -7.54 -1.91
C ASP A 47 6.40 -6.72 -3.02
N GLU A 48 7.09 -5.74 -3.61
CA GLU A 48 6.61 -5.03 -4.80
C GLU A 48 6.41 -5.97 -5.98
N MET A 49 7.36 -6.88 -6.22
CA MET A 49 7.24 -7.89 -7.29
C MET A 49 6.04 -8.82 -7.03
N VAL A 50 5.85 -9.28 -5.80
CA VAL A 50 4.71 -10.12 -5.41
C VAL A 50 3.39 -9.37 -5.63
N LYS A 51 3.26 -8.14 -5.12
CA LYS A 51 2.07 -7.30 -5.34
C LYS A 51 1.79 -7.08 -6.82
N ARG A 52 2.83 -6.85 -7.63
CA ARG A 52 2.70 -6.71 -9.09
C ARG A 52 2.21 -8.01 -9.75
N LEU A 53 2.72 -9.16 -9.33
CA LEU A 53 2.28 -10.47 -9.84
C LEU A 53 0.83 -10.75 -9.46
N LEU A 54 0.43 -10.44 -8.23
CA LEU A 54 -0.96 -10.58 -7.78
C LEU A 54 -1.90 -9.69 -8.59
N ARG A 55 -1.57 -8.41 -8.78
CA ARG A 55 -2.34 -7.47 -9.61
C ARG A 55 -2.50 -7.96 -11.06
N ARG A 56 -1.46 -8.57 -11.63
CA ARG A 56 -1.52 -9.14 -12.99
C ARG A 56 -2.40 -10.39 -13.05
N SER A 57 -2.41 -11.19 -12.00
CA SER A 57 -3.07 -12.51 -11.99
C SER A 57 -4.53 -12.42 -11.55
N CYS A 58 -4.87 -11.41 -10.72
CA CYS A 58 -6.22 -11.13 -10.25
C CYS A 58 -6.87 -10.03 -11.08
N THR A 59 -7.06 -10.26 -12.38
CA THR A 59 -7.81 -9.37 -13.28
C THR A 59 -9.28 -9.80 -13.37
N GLU A 60 -9.91 -10.08 -12.23
CA GLU A 60 -11.34 -10.37 -12.20
C GLU A 60 -12.11 -9.06 -12.35
N GLN A 61 -12.89 -8.95 -13.43
CA GLN A 61 -13.69 -7.76 -13.66
C GLN A 61 -14.88 -7.78 -12.70
N ALA A 62 -15.01 -6.73 -11.89
CA ALA A 62 -16.17 -6.56 -11.02
C ALA A 62 -17.47 -6.67 -11.85
N PRO A 63 -18.48 -7.44 -11.39
CA PRO A 63 -19.73 -7.59 -12.13
C PRO A 63 -20.39 -6.24 -12.42
N GLU A 64 -20.94 -6.06 -13.63
CA GLU A 64 -21.52 -4.79 -14.05
C GLU A 64 -22.64 -4.31 -13.13
N HIS A 65 -23.44 -5.23 -12.57
CA HIS A 65 -24.49 -4.91 -11.61
C HIS A 65 -23.94 -4.22 -10.33
N LEU A 66 -22.73 -4.57 -9.90
CA LEU A 66 -22.09 -3.97 -8.74
C LEU A 66 -21.65 -2.53 -9.06
N ARG A 67 -21.10 -2.30 -10.27
CA ARG A 67 -20.72 -0.96 -10.75
C ARG A 67 -21.93 -0.04 -10.81
N VAL A 68 -23.04 -0.50 -11.40
CA VAL A 68 -24.31 0.26 -11.46
C VAL A 68 -24.79 0.61 -10.06
N ARG A 69 -24.85 -0.36 -9.14
CA ARG A 69 -25.26 -0.13 -7.75
C ARG A 69 -24.39 0.91 -7.05
N ILE A 70 -23.07 0.79 -7.13
CA ILE A 70 -22.13 1.74 -6.51
C ILE A 70 -22.35 3.15 -7.06
N HIS A 71 -22.43 3.30 -8.39
CA HIS A 71 -22.62 4.61 -9.01
C HIS A 71 -23.95 5.26 -8.59
N THR A 72 -25.04 4.49 -8.55
CA THR A 72 -26.33 4.99 -8.05
C THR A 72 -26.23 5.47 -6.60
N GLN A 73 -25.59 4.70 -5.72
CA GLN A 73 -25.45 5.09 -4.32
C GLN A 73 -24.60 6.35 -4.15
N ILE A 74 -23.50 6.48 -4.90
CA ILE A 74 -22.66 7.69 -4.86
C ILE A 74 -23.44 8.92 -5.31
N THR A 75 -24.18 8.83 -6.44
CA THR A 75 -25.00 9.94 -6.94
C THR A 75 -26.03 10.39 -5.90
N LEU A 76 -26.74 9.44 -5.27
CA LEU A 76 -27.73 9.75 -4.23
C LEU A 76 -27.11 10.42 -3.00
N LEU A 77 -25.91 10.00 -2.60
CA LEU A 77 -25.20 10.61 -1.46
C LEU A 77 -24.65 12.01 -1.77
N SER A 78 -24.40 12.34 -3.04
CA SER A 78 -23.91 13.66 -3.45
C SER A 78 -25.00 14.70 -3.72
N GLU A 79 -26.26 14.27 -3.79
CA GLU A 79 -27.43 15.15 -4.05
C GLU A 79 -28.21 15.51 -2.77
N GLY A 80 -27.78 15.02 -1.60
CA GLY A 80 -28.32 15.36 -0.28
C GLY A 80 -27.33 16.16 0.56
#